data_AF-A0A7S2NJQ5-F1
#
_entry.id   AF-A0A7S2NJQ5-F1
#
_cell.length_a   1.000
_cell.length_b   1.000
_cell.length_c   1.000
_cell.angle_alpha   90.00
_cell.angle_beta   90.00
_cell.angle_gamma   90.00
#
_symmetry.space_group_name_H-M   'P 1'
#
loop_
_entity.id
_entity.type
_entity.pdbx_description
1 polymer ?
#
loop_
_entity_poly.entity_id
_entity_poly.type
_entity_poly.pdbx_seq_one_letter_code
_entity_poly.pdbx_strand_id
1 'polypeptide(L)'
;VLESLLGLLRAVLGCDAALEDELARRRGGDGEPGGGSEEGDLAPTESFLLELMAVAPLDVLRWRVETLHHRIRFPLEVASLSGQLQSGIDATRGIVDSAAFPVLLEGVLVMGNYVNAGSTRLGKALAVTLDSLEKLAHTKARSGVQARGGSRGGTALGLLVAQLAGAHGQPWRTALAADLHRCFAAR
;
A
#
# COMPACT_ATOMS: atom_id res chain seq x y z
N VAL A 1 -16.78 -25.79 -13.44
CA VAL A 1 -16.53 -24.66 -12.50
C VAL A 1 -17.07 -24.95 -11.11
N LEU A 2 -18.36 -25.29 -10.95
CA LEU A 2 -18.95 -25.72 -9.67
C LEU A 2 -18.29 -26.97 -9.08
N GLU A 3 -18.06 -28.01 -9.88
CA GLU A 3 -17.30 -29.22 -9.52
C GLU A 3 -15.90 -28.91 -8.98
N SER A 4 -15.20 -27.94 -9.58
CA SER A 4 -13.86 -27.51 -9.16
C SER A 4 -13.88 -26.73 -7.85
N LEU A 5 -14.94 -25.95 -7.61
CA LEU A 5 -15.19 -25.22 -6.36
C LEU A 5 -15.55 -26.18 -5.22
N LEU A 6 -16.39 -27.18 -5.49
CA LEU A 6 -16.72 -28.27 -4.56
C LEU A 6 -15.52 -29.15 -4.23
N GLY A 7 -14.68 -29.46 -5.23
CA GLY A 7 -13.41 -30.17 -5.03
C GLY A 7 -12.43 -29.37 -4.17
N LEU A 8 -12.33 -28.05 -4.37
CA LEU A 8 -11.48 -27.17 -3.55
C LEU A 8 -12.03 -27.04 -2.12
N LEU A 9 -13.35 -26.94 -1.95
CA LEU A 9 -14.03 -26.94 -0.66
C LEU A 9 -13.78 -28.25 0.09
N ARG A 10 -13.93 -29.42 -0.55
CA ARG A 10 -13.66 -30.73 0.05
C ARG A 10 -12.20 -30.90 0.48
N ALA A 11 -11.26 -30.54 -0.39
CA ALA A 11 -9.82 -30.68 -0.12
C ALA A 11 -9.33 -29.73 0.99
N VAL A 12 -9.89 -28.52 1.09
CA VAL A 12 -9.44 -27.50 2.05
C VAL A 12 -10.14 -27.62 3.41
N LEU A 13 -11.38 -28.12 3.45
CA LEU A 13 -12.11 -28.36 4.70
C LEU A 13 -11.64 -29.60 5.49
N GLY A 14 -10.68 -30.39 4.97
CA GLY A 14 -10.25 -31.64 5.60
C GLY A 14 -11.40 -32.65 5.73
N CYS A 15 -12.34 -32.62 4.78
CA CYS A 15 -13.65 -33.26 4.90
C CYS A 15 -13.68 -34.79 4.70
N ASP A 16 -12.54 -35.47 4.65
CA ASP A 16 -12.48 -36.85 4.16
C ASP A 16 -12.94 -37.92 5.16
N ALA A 17 -13.15 -37.59 6.45
CA ALA A 17 -13.55 -38.60 7.44
C ALA A 17 -14.63 -38.12 8.42
N ALA A 18 -14.42 -36.96 9.06
CA ALA A 18 -15.30 -36.53 10.14
C ALA A 18 -16.69 -36.05 9.64
N LEU A 19 -16.75 -35.46 8.45
CA LEU A 19 -18.01 -34.99 7.87
C LEU A 19 -18.77 -36.15 7.21
N GLU A 20 -18.09 -37.08 6.56
CA GLU A 20 -18.74 -38.29 6.04
C GLU A 20 -19.28 -39.17 7.17
N ASP A 21 -18.58 -39.28 8.30
CA ASP A 21 -19.05 -39.99 9.50
C ASP A 21 -20.27 -39.29 10.15
N GLU A 22 -20.28 -37.95 10.20
CA GLU A 22 -21.42 -37.16 10.69
C GLU A 22 -22.62 -37.22 9.72
N LEU A 23 -22.39 -37.18 8.41
CA LEU A 23 -23.40 -37.32 7.37
C LEU A 23 -23.95 -38.75 7.28
N ALA A 24 -23.10 -39.76 7.50
CA ALA A 24 -23.50 -41.16 7.60
C ALA A 24 -24.33 -41.40 8.87
N ARG A 25 -23.96 -40.80 10.00
CA ARG A 25 -24.80 -40.81 11.22
C ARG A 25 -26.16 -40.16 11.00
N ARG A 26 -26.23 -39.05 10.26
CA ARG A 26 -27.49 -38.36 9.93
C ARG A 26 -28.33 -39.07 8.87
N ARG A 27 -27.73 -39.84 7.96
CA ARG A 27 -28.46 -40.74 7.04
C ARG A 27 -28.96 -42.03 7.69
N GLY A 28 -28.35 -42.45 8.79
CA GLY A 28 -28.67 -43.71 9.48
C GLY A 28 -29.76 -43.64 10.55
N GLY A 29 -30.30 -42.45 10.86
CA GLY A 29 -31.27 -42.25 11.93
C GLY A 29 -32.47 -41.43 11.48
N ASP A 30 -33.41 -42.08 10.80
CA ASP A 30 -34.86 -42.02 11.05
C ASP A 30 -35.60 -42.59 9.84
N GLY A 31 -36.37 -43.66 10.08
CA GLY A 31 -37.18 -44.34 9.08
C GLY A 31 -38.59 -43.74 8.97
N GLU A 32 -39.09 -43.68 7.73
CA GLU A 32 -40.39 -44.17 7.25
C GLU A 32 -40.64 -43.63 5.82
N PRO A 33 -41.11 -44.45 4.86
CA PRO A 33 -41.41 -44.02 3.51
C PRO A 33 -42.83 -43.44 3.46
N GLY A 34 -42.99 -42.18 3.88
CA GLY A 34 -44.22 -41.41 3.76
C GLY A 34 -44.21 -40.57 2.49
N GLY A 35 -45.20 -40.78 1.62
CA GLY A 35 -45.23 -40.29 0.24
C GLY A 35 -45.36 -38.78 0.04
N GLY A 36 -45.05 -38.37 -1.19
CA GLY A 36 -45.21 -37.01 -1.67
C GLY A 36 -44.16 -36.68 -2.73
N SER A 37 -44.38 -37.14 -3.95
CA SER A 37 -43.60 -36.74 -5.13
C SER A 37 -43.74 -35.23 -5.38
N GLU A 38 -42.81 -34.45 -4.84
CA GLU A 38 -42.46 -33.10 -5.33
C GLU A 38 -40.99 -33.07 -5.78
N GLU A 39 -40.51 -34.14 -6.44
CA GLU A 39 -39.28 -34.10 -7.25
C GLU A 39 -39.53 -33.42 -8.61
N GLY A 40 -40.18 -32.24 -8.55
CA GLY A 40 -40.56 -31.43 -9.69
C GLY A 40 -39.70 -30.17 -9.77
N ASP A 41 -38.61 -30.27 -10.53
CA ASP A 41 -37.90 -29.15 -11.17
C ASP A 41 -37.33 -28.06 -10.25
N LEU A 42 -36.63 -28.45 -9.18
CA LEU A 42 -35.75 -27.52 -8.46
C LEU A 42 -34.68 -27.01 -9.42
N ALA A 43 -34.52 -25.68 -9.47
CA ALA A 43 -33.46 -25.10 -10.26
C ALA A 43 -32.11 -25.61 -9.74
N PRO A 44 -31.09 -25.81 -10.60
CA PRO A 44 -29.78 -26.35 -10.18
C PRO A 44 -29.15 -25.60 -8.98
N THR A 45 -29.45 -24.31 -8.83
CA THR A 45 -29.03 -23.49 -7.69
C THR A 45 -29.74 -23.84 -6.38
N GLU A 46 -31.03 -24.17 -6.44
CA GLU A 46 -31.84 -24.53 -5.27
C GLU A 46 -31.44 -25.92 -4.74
N SER A 47 -31.25 -26.89 -5.63
CA SER A 47 -30.72 -28.21 -5.27
C SER A 47 -29.34 -28.11 -4.60
N PHE A 48 -28.45 -27.26 -5.13
CA PHE A 48 -27.14 -27.01 -4.54
C PHE A 48 -27.23 -26.39 -3.14
N LEU A 49 -28.13 -25.43 -2.92
CA LEU A 49 -28.31 -24.79 -1.61
C LEU A 49 -28.88 -25.76 -0.58
N LEU A 50 -29.83 -26.61 -0.96
CA LEU A 50 -30.38 -27.65 -0.09
C LEU A 50 -29.31 -28.67 0.31
N GLU A 51 -28.50 -29.12 -0.65
CA GLU A 51 -27.35 -29.99 -0.38
C GLU A 51 -26.34 -29.32 0.57
N LEU A 52 -26.05 -28.04 0.36
CA LEU A 52 -25.11 -27.29 1.18
C LEU A 52 -25.62 -27.12 2.62
N MET A 53 -26.91 -26.81 2.81
CA MET A 53 -27.53 -26.68 4.12
C MET A 53 -27.69 -28.01 4.86
N ALA A 54 -27.81 -29.13 4.13
CA ALA A 54 -27.81 -30.47 4.73
C ALA A 54 -26.45 -30.83 5.38
N VAL A 55 -25.36 -30.24 4.89
CA VAL A 55 -23.99 -30.52 5.35
C VAL A 55 -23.68 -29.87 6.71
N ALA A 56 -24.13 -28.64 6.95
CA ALA A 56 -23.86 -27.93 8.19
C ALA A 56 -24.82 -26.74 8.38
N PRO A 57 -25.04 -26.29 9.64
CA PRO A 57 -25.78 -25.06 9.89
C PRO A 57 -25.10 -23.84 9.27
N LEU A 58 -25.89 -22.83 8.92
CA LEU A 58 -25.45 -21.67 8.14
C LEU A 58 -24.27 -20.91 8.76
N ASP A 59 -24.20 -20.82 10.09
CA ASP A 59 -23.10 -20.13 10.79
C ASP A 59 -21.76 -20.86 10.61
N VAL A 60 -21.78 -22.19 10.60
CA VAL A 60 -20.59 -23.01 10.35
C VAL A 60 -20.16 -22.89 8.89
N LEU A 61 -21.12 -22.89 7.96
CA LEU A 61 -20.85 -22.68 6.53
C LEU A 61 -20.26 -21.30 6.26
N ARG A 62 -20.80 -20.25 6.89
CA ARG A 62 -20.28 -18.88 6.80
C ARG A 62 -18.82 -18.83 7.23
N TRP A 63 -18.51 -19.32 8.44
CA TRP A 63 -17.15 -19.31 8.96
C TRP A 63 -16.18 -20.09 8.07
N ARG A 64 -16.62 -21.24 7.54
CA ARG A 64 -15.85 -22.05 6.59
C ARG A 64 -15.55 -21.29 5.31
N VAL A 65 -16.55 -20.63 4.73
CA VAL A 65 -16.39 -19.82 3.51
C VAL A 65 -15.48 -18.63 3.76
N GLU A 66 -15.64 -17.92 4.87
CA GLU A 66 -14.76 -16.79 5.27
C GLU A 66 -13.32 -17.26 5.46
N THR A 67 -13.11 -18.39 6.12
CA THR A 67 -11.78 -18.99 6.31
C THR A 67 -11.15 -19.41 4.99
N LEU A 68 -11.92 -20.05 4.09
CA LEU A 68 -11.45 -20.40 2.75
C LEU A 68 -11.09 -19.17 1.94
N HIS A 69 -11.95 -18.16 1.95
CA HIS A 69 -11.74 -16.90 1.27
C HIS A 69 -10.44 -16.24 1.73
N HIS A 70 -10.24 -16.17 3.06
CA HIS A 70 -9.02 -15.65 3.63
C HIS A 70 -7.80 -16.48 3.21
N ARG A 71 -7.86 -17.81 3.33
CA ARG A 71 -6.74 -18.69 2.95
C ARG A 71 -6.33 -18.56 1.49
N ILE A 72 -7.30 -18.38 0.58
CA ILE A 72 -7.04 -18.21 -0.85
C ILE A 72 -6.43 -16.83 -1.13
N ARG A 73 -6.93 -15.78 -0.48
CA ARG A 73 -6.50 -14.40 -0.74
C ARG A 73 -5.23 -14.00 0.00
N PHE A 74 -4.98 -14.59 1.16
CA PHE A 74 -3.90 -14.21 2.05
C PHE A 74 -2.53 -14.18 1.35
N PRO A 75 -2.12 -15.16 0.51
CA PRO A 75 -0.84 -15.09 -0.19
C PRO A 75 -0.73 -13.89 -1.14
N LEU A 76 -1.81 -13.56 -1.85
CA LEU A 76 -1.85 -12.41 -2.75
C LEU A 76 -1.78 -11.09 -1.97
N GLU A 77 -2.53 -11.00 -0.87
CA GLU A 77 -2.55 -9.82 0.00
C GLU A 77 -1.20 -9.60 0.67
N VAL A 78 -0.57 -10.68 1.17
CA VAL A 78 0.78 -10.64 1.73
C VAL A 78 1.80 -10.25 0.68
N ALA A 79 1.76 -10.80 -0.52
CA ALA A 79 2.70 -10.45 -1.58
C ALA A 79 2.57 -8.95 -1.97
N SER A 80 1.34 -8.46 -2.10
CA SER A 80 1.05 -7.05 -2.36
C SER A 80 1.57 -6.15 -1.24
N LEU A 81 1.21 -6.45 0.02
CA LEU A 81 1.60 -5.65 1.18
C LEU A 81 3.12 -5.67 1.39
N SER A 82 3.75 -6.84 1.22
CA SER A 82 5.21 -6.97 1.32
C SER A 82 5.93 -6.16 0.25
N GLY A 83 5.40 -6.13 -0.98
CA GLY A 83 5.93 -5.27 -2.05
C GLY A 83 5.84 -3.78 -1.72
N GLN A 84 4.69 -3.34 -1.18
CA GLN A 84 4.51 -1.94 -0.75
C GLN A 84 5.45 -1.56 0.40
N LEU A 85 5.58 -2.43 1.40
CA LEU A 85 6.50 -2.21 2.53
C LEU A 85 7.95 -2.15 2.08
N GLN A 86 8.36 -3.07 1.21
CA GLN A 86 9.73 -3.09 0.67
C GLN A 86 10.02 -1.82 -0.12
N SER A 87 9.08 -1.38 -0.95
CA SER A 87 9.19 -0.12 -1.69
C SER A 87 9.36 1.10 -0.77
N GLY A 88 8.58 1.16 0.32
CA GLY A 88 8.72 2.21 1.33
C GLY A 88 10.06 2.18 2.07
N ILE A 89 10.57 0.98 2.39
CA ILE A 89 11.89 0.80 3.00
C ILE A 89 12.99 1.29 2.06
N ASP A 90 12.92 0.92 0.78
CA ASP A 90 13.93 1.27 -0.21
C ASP A 90 13.95 2.78 -0.51
N ALA A 91 12.76 3.41 -0.57
CA ALA A 91 12.67 4.87 -0.66
C ALA A 91 13.26 5.57 0.57
N THR A 92 12.95 5.09 1.77
CA THR A 92 13.46 5.68 3.02
C THR A 92 14.99 5.54 3.11
N ARG A 93 15.53 4.35 2.82
CA ARG A 93 16.98 4.12 2.74
C ARG A 93 17.64 5.02 1.70
N GLY A 94 17.00 5.20 0.53
CA GLY A 94 17.49 6.08 -0.51
C GLY A 94 17.70 7.54 -0.05
N ILE A 95 16.83 8.06 0.83
CA ILE A 95 17.01 9.39 1.41
C ILE A 95 18.05 9.38 2.52
N VAL A 96 17.99 8.40 3.43
CA VAL A 96 18.89 8.31 4.60
C VAL A 96 20.35 8.16 4.18
N ASP A 97 20.61 7.35 3.16
CA ASP A 97 21.96 7.07 2.64
C ASP A 97 22.39 8.09 1.57
N SER A 98 21.55 9.09 1.27
CA SER A 98 21.85 10.10 0.26
C SER A 98 22.99 11.01 0.71
N ALA A 99 24.00 11.18 -0.15
CA ALA A 99 25.01 12.22 0.01
C ALA A 99 24.52 13.60 -0.48
N ALA A 100 23.47 13.65 -1.32
CA ALA A 100 23.00 14.88 -1.93
C ALA A 100 21.93 15.60 -1.10
N PHE A 101 21.09 14.85 -0.38
CA PHE A 101 20.01 15.40 0.45
C PHE A 101 20.54 16.23 1.64
N PRO A 102 21.59 15.83 2.38
CA PRO A 102 22.18 16.66 3.43
C PRO A 102 22.69 18.01 2.91
N VAL A 103 23.30 18.05 1.73
CA VAL A 103 23.77 19.29 1.08
C VAL A 103 22.60 20.23 0.78
N LEU A 104 21.45 19.69 0.35
CA LEU A 104 20.24 20.48 0.17
C LEU A 104 19.76 21.08 1.50
N LEU A 105 19.67 20.27 2.56
CA LEU A 105 19.22 20.73 3.88
C LEU A 105 20.18 21.75 4.49
N GLU A 106 21.49 21.58 4.32
CA GLU A 106 22.49 22.55 4.73
C GLU A 106 22.34 23.87 3.98
N GLY A 107 22.15 23.82 2.66
CA GLY A 107 21.88 25.02 1.85
C GLY A 107 20.62 25.76 2.33
N VAL A 108 19.57 25.03 2.68
CA VAL A 108 18.33 25.59 3.22
C VAL A 108 18.57 26.22 4.60
N LEU A 109 19.34 25.58 5.47
CA LEU A 109 19.70 26.10 6.79
C LEU A 109 20.52 27.39 6.67
N VAL A 110 21.54 27.40 5.83
CA VAL A 110 22.40 28.58 5.60
C VAL A 110 21.58 29.73 5.02
N MET A 111 20.76 29.47 4.00
CA MET A 111 19.89 30.49 3.40
C MET A 111 18.87 31.03 4.40
N GLY A 112 18.22 30.15 5.17
CA GLY A 112 17.26 30.54 6.19
C GLY A 112 17.90 31.41 7.28
N ASN A 113 19.07 31.01 7.77
CA ASN A 113 19.83 31.78 8.75
C ASN A 113 20.29 33.14 8.20
N TYR A 114 20.69 33.21 6.93
CA TYR A 114 21.05 34.46 6.28
C TYR A 114 19.86 35.43 6.19
N VAL A 115 18.71 34.95 5.70
CA VAL A 115 17.50 35.76 5.57
C VAL A 115 16.97 36.21 6.94
N ASN A 116 17.10 35.36 7.96
CA ASN A 116 16.60 35.65 9.31
C ASN A 116 17.61 36.39 10.21
N ALA A 117 18.84 36.63 9.77
CA ALA A 117 19.89 37.22 10.59
C ALA A 117 19.53 38.60 11.18
N GLY A 118 18.66 39.36 10.49
CA GLY A 118 18.18 40.67 10.94
C GLY A 118 16.95 40.62 11.86
N SER A 119 16.36 39.44 12.09
CA SER A 119 15.18 39.29 12.92
C SER A 119 15.56 38.99 14.36
N THR A 120 15.29 39.95 15.27
CA THR A 120 15.50 39.78 16.72
C THR A 120 14.64 38.66 17.33
N ARG A 121 13.60 38.20 16.61
CA ARG A 121 12.70 37.13 17.04
C ARG A 121 13.10 35.73 16.59
N LEU A 122 13.79 35.58 15.46
CA LEU A 122 14.00 34.27 14.83
C LEU A 122 15.39 33.65 15.08
N GLY A 123 16.36 34.41 15.62
CA GLY A 123 17.66 33.86 16.04
C GLY A 123 18.43 33.10 14.95
N LYS A 124 19.44 32.32 15.34
CA LYS A 124 20.16 31.38 14.47
C LYS A 124 19.62 29.97 14.67
N ALA A 125 19.08 29.37 13.62
CA ALA A 125 18.64 27.98 13.64
C ALA A 125 19.84 27.03 13.53
N LEU A 126 19.71 25.86 14.18
CA LEU A 126 20.69 24.75 14.11
C LEU A 126 20.23 23.62 13.19
N ALA A 127 18.94 23.57 12.85
CA ALA A 127 18.35 22.54 12.01
C ALA A 127 17.18 23.11 11.21
N VAL A 128 16.79 22.38 10.15
CA VAL A 128 15.63 22.70 9.32
C VAL A 128 14.70 21.49 9.27
N THR A 129 13.41 21.77 9.19
CA THR A 129 12.35 20.76 9.05
C THR A 129 11.95 20.61 7.59
N LEU A 130 11.36 19.46 7.22
CA LEU A 130 10.85 19.26 5.85
C LEU A 130 9.75 20.27 5.48
N ASP A 131 8.95 20.70 6.45
CA ASP A 131 7.97 21.79 6.30
C ASP A 131 8.63 23.12 5.86
N SER A 132 9.90 23.34 6.21
CA SER A 132 10.66 24.50 5.72
C SER A 132 10.93 24.43 4.21
N LEU A 133 11.09 23.22 3.64
CA LEU A 133 11.25 23.02 2.20
C LEU A 133 9.97 23.38 1.45
N GLU A 134 8.82 22.95 1.96
CA GLU A 134 7.51 23.27 1.40
C GLU A 134 7.27 24.79 1.39
N LYS A 135 7.55 25.46 2.51
CA LYS A 135 7.47 26.92 2.60
C LYS A 135 8.38 27.63 1.59
N LEU A 136 9.60 27.12 1.38
CA LEU A 136 10.52 27.68 0.38
C LEU A 136 10.09 27.40 -1.05
N ALA A 137 9.41 26.29 -1.31
CA ALA A 137 8.80 25.99 -2.59
C ALA A 137 7.67 26.99 -2.92
N HIS A 138 6.98 27.53 -1.91
CA HIS A 138 5.93 28.55 -2.10
C HIS A 138 6.43 29.99 -2.00
N THR A 139 7.64 30.22 -1.48
CA THR A 139 8.22 31.55 -1.38
C THR A 139 8.71 32.03 -2.75
N LYS A 140 8.04 33.05 -3.32
CA LYS A 140 8.46 33.66 -4.59
C LYS A 140 9.74 34.45 -4.42
N ALA A 141 10.74 34.18 -5.25
CA ALA A 141 11.90 35.04 -5.34
C ALA A 141 11.52 36.35 -6.04
N ARG A 142 12.03 37.48 -5.54
CA ARG A 142 11.86 38.77 -6.22
C ARG A 142 12.53 38.71 -7.60
N SER A 143 11.87 39.28 -8.60
CA SER A 143 12.18 39.23 -10.05
C SER A 143 13.56 39.80 -10.49
N GLY A 144 14.49 40.06 -9.57
CA GLY A 144 15.83 40.58 -9.86
C GLY A 144 16.92 39.52 -10.03
N VAL A 145 16.72 38.29 -9.56
CA VAL A 145 17.68 37.18 -9.73
C VAL A 145 17.19 36.32 -10.88
N GLN A 146 17.46 36.78 -12.11
CA GLN A 146 17.29 35.94 -13.29
C GLN A 146 18.30 34.78 -13.20
N ALA A 147 17.81 33.58 -12.87
CA ALA A 147 18.52 32.36 -13.25
C ALA A 147 18.79 32.46 -14.77
N ARG A 148 20.00 32.13 -15.21
CA ARG A 148 20.48 32.20 -16.60
C ARG A 148 19.72 31.25 -17.56
N GLY A 149 18.40 31.36 -17.61
CA GLY A 149 17.47 30.44 -18.25
C GLY A 149 16.01 30.80 -17.96
N GLY A 150 15.53 31.92 -18.54
CA GLY A 150 14.17 32.11 -19.06
C GLY A 150 12.92 31.98 -18.19
N SER A 151 12.96 31.51 -16.94
CA SER A 151 11.72 31.32 -16.16
C SER A 151 11.36 32.56 -15.34
N ARG A 152 10.31 33.28 -15.76
CA ARG A 152 9.69 34.40 -15.03
C ARG A 152 9.09 33.88 -13.72
N GLY A 153 9.79 34.09 -12.59
CA GLY A 153 9.26 33.86 -11.25
C GLY A 153 9.68 32.53 -10.61
N GLY A 154 10.98 32.38 -10.32
CA GLY A 154 11.49 31.23 -9.56
C GLY A 154 11.06 31.25 -8.09
N THR A 155 10.94 30.07 -7.50
CA THR A 155 10.75 29.90 -6.05
C THR A 155 12.09 30.03 -5.34
N ALA A 156 12.10 30.35 -4.05
CA ALA A 156 13.32 30.42 -3.26
C ALA A 156 14.06 29.07 -3.26
N LEU A 157 13.31 27.98 -3.15
CA LEU A 157 13.86 26.63 -3.30
C LEU A 157 14.47 26.40 -4.69
N GLY A 158 13.80 26.84 -5.76
CA GLY A 158 14.31 26.70 -7.12
C GLY A 158 15.61 27.47 -7.36
N LEU A 159 15.74 28.66 -6.79
CA LEU A 159 17.00 29.42 -6.83
C LEU A 159 18.10 28.73 -6.03
N LEU A 160 17.79 28.22 -4.83
CA LEU A 160 18.76 27.49 -4.02
C LEU A 160 19.28 26.24 -4.76
N VAL A 161 18.40 25.43 -5.33
CA VAL A 161 18.78 24.24 -6.09
C VAL A 161 19.64 24.63 -7.29
N ALA A 162 19.33 25.74 -7.97
CA ALA A 162 20.15 26.23 -9.07
C ALA A 162 21.54 26.68 -8.62
N GLN A 163 21.66 27.32 -7.46
CA GLN A 163 22.95 27.73 -6.88
C GLN A 163 23.77 26.55 -6.39
N LEU A 164 23.18 25.62 -5.63
CA LEU A 164 23.85 24.41 -5.15
C LEU A 164 24.38 23.57 -6.30
N ALA A 165 23.60 23.46 -7.37
CA ALA A 165 24.07 22.82 -8.59
C ALA A 165 25.23 23.54 -9.29
N GLY A 166 25.26 24.88 -9.23
CA GLY A 166 26.40 25.65 -9.72
C GLY A 166 27.67 25.38 -8.90
N ALA A 167 27.52 25.16 -7.59
CA ALA A 167 28.62 24.92 -6.66
C ALA A 167 29.11 23.46 -6.66
N HIS A 168 28.21 22.48 -6.67
CA HIS A 168 28.51 21.04 -6.56
C HIS A 168 28.50 20.31 -7.90
N GLY A 169 28.13 20.99 -8.99
CA GLY A 169 28.14 20.44 -10.34
C GLY A 169 27.01 19.44 -10.62
N GLN A 170 27.14 18.76 -11.75
CA GLN A 170 26.13 17.84 -12.25
C GLN A 170 25.94 16.55 -11.42
N PRO A 171 26.99 15.93 -10.83
CA PRO A 171 26.84 14.73 -10.02
C PRO A 171 25.85 14.88 -8.86
N TRP A 172 25.88 16.05 -8.19
CA TRP A 172 24.94 16.35 -7.11
C TRP A 172 23.50 16.42 -7.60
N ARG A 173 23.24 17.12 -8.72
CA ARG A 173 21.88 17.19 -9.30
C ARG A 173 21.37 15.81 -9.68
N THR A 174 22.20 14.98 -10.32
CA THR A 174 21.80 13.64 -10.75
C THR A 174 21.54 12.72 -9.56
N ALA A 175 22.35 12.82 -8.50
CA ALA A 175 22.13 12.06 -7.27
C ALA A 175 20.82 12.47 -6.59
N LEU A 176 20.60 13.78 -6.38
CA LEU A 176 19.36 14.28 -5.78
C LEU A 176 18.13 13.90 -6.59
N ALA A 177 18.19 13.99 -7.93
CA ALA A 177 17.09 13.59 -8.80
C ALA A 177 16.81 12.07 -8.72
N ALA A 178 17.86 11.25 -8.67
CA ALA A 178 17.71 9.80 -8.51
C ALA A 178 17.09 9.42 -7.16
N ASP A 179 17.46 10.12 -6.09
CA ASP A 179 16.90 9.86 -4.74
C ASP A 179 15.42 10.24 -4.68
N LEU A 180 15.06 11.40 -5.23
CA LEU A 180 13.65 11.82 -5.32
C LEU A 180 12.83 10.91 -6.24
N HIS A 181 13.40 10.46 -7.36
CA HIS A 181 12.71 9.55 -8.28
C HIS A 181 12.36 8.22 -7.60
N ARG A 182 13.29 7.67 -6.79
CA ARG A 182 13.03 6.47 -5.99
C ARG A 182 11.87 6.67 -5.00
N CYS A 183 11.74 7.86 -4.43
CA CYS A 183 10.62 8.19 -3.53
C CYS A 183 9.28 8.28 -4.29
N PHE A 184 9.28 8.82 -5.50
CA PHE A 184 8.07 8.87 -6.34
C PHE A 184 7.64 7.49 -6.83
N ALA A 185 8.61 6.62 -7.17
CA ALA A 185 8.32 5.26 -7.62
C ALA A 185 7.74 4.37 -6.50
N ALA A 186 7.90 4.77 -5.24
CA ALA A 186 7.37 4.05 -4.09
C ALA A 186 5.92 4.43 -3.72
N ARG A 187 5.30 5.35 -4.46
CA ARG A 187 3.95 5.85 -4.23
C ARG A 187 2.92 5.16 -5.13
#